data_AF-A0A4V1S834-F1
#
_entry.id   AF-A0A4V1S834-F1
#
_cell.length_a   1.000
_cell.length_b   1.000
_cell.length_c   1.000
_cell.angle_alpha   90.00
_cell.angle_beta   90.00
_cell.angle_gamma   90.00
#
_symmetry.space_group_name_H-M   'P 1'
#
loop_
_entity.id
_entity.type
_entity.pdbx_description
1 polymer ?
#
loop_
_entity_poly.entity_id
_entity_poly.type
_entity_poly.pdbx_seq_one_letter_code
_entity_poly.pdbx_strand_id
1 'polypeptide(L)' 'TTATGMPRTTPVLIAPAMNGKMWQHPATARNVARLREDGCHFIDPAEGLLACGYEGVGRLAPVERILEEIERIVSGGGQ' A
#
# COMPACT_ATOMS: atom_id res chain seq x y z
N THR A 1 4.74 6.08 -10.96
CA THR A 1 3.37 5.53 -10.91
C THR A 1 3.02 5.00 -12.28
N THR A 2 3.02 3.68 -12.46
CA THR A 2 2.50 3.05 -13.68
C THR A 2 1.07 2.63 -13.37
N ALA A 3 0.09 3.25 -14.03
CA ALA A 3 -1.31 2.86 -13.91
C ALA A 3 -1.65 1.94 -15.09
N THR A 4 -1.80 0.65 -14.82
CA THR A 4 -2.28 -0.31 -15.80
C THR A 4 -3.81 -0.29 -15.78
N GLY A 5 -4.45 -0.06 -16.93
CA GLY A 5 -5.91 -0.07 -17.05
C GLY A 5 -6.46 -1.47 -16.80
N MET A 6 -7.02 -1.70 -15.61
CA MET A 6 -7.62 -2.97 -15.20
C MET A 6 -9.13 -2.78 -15.01
N PRO A 7 -9.96 -3.81 -15.28
CA PRO A 7 -11.39 -3.76 -14.95
C PRO A 7 -11.60 -3.42 -13.48
N ARG A 8 -12.67 -2.67 -13.16
CA ARG A 8 -13.01 -2.26 -11.78
C ARG A 8 -13.22 -3.46 -10.83
N THR A 9 -13.48 -4.64 -11.39
CA THR A 9 -13.67 -5.88 -10.63
C THR A 9 -12.37 -6.55 -10.20
N THR A 10 -11.23 -6.14 -10.75
CA THR A 10 -9.95 -6.75 -10.34
C THR A 10 -9.53 -6.17 -8.99
N PRO A 11 -9.31 -7.01 -7.95
CA PRO A 11 -8.81 -6.53 -6.68
C PRO A 11 -7.44 -5.87 -6.85
N VAL A 12 -7.26 -4.69 -6.23
CA VAL A 12 -6.01 -3.93 -6.28
C VAL A 12 -5.43 -3.85 -4.88
N LEU A 13 -4.19 -4.28 -4.71
CA LEU A 13 -3.43 -4.15 -3.47
C LEU A 13 -2.30 -3.13 -3.65
N ILE A 14 -2.23 -2.17 -2.75
CA ILE A 14 -1.21 -1.11 -2.76
C ILE A 14 -0.33 -1.25 -1.52
N ALA A 15 0.98 -1.44 -1.73
CA ALA A 15 2.01 -1.45 -0.70
C ALA A 15 2.90 -0.20 -0.86
N PRO A 16 2.64 0.90 -0.13
CA PRO A 16 3.39 2.15 -0.27
C PRO A 16 4.84 1.99 0.22
N ALA A 17 5.76 2.60 -0.52
CA ALA A 17 7.17 2.73 -0.14
C ALA A 17 7.63 4.16 -0.45
N MET A 18 7.74 4.99 0.59
CA MET A 18 8.11 6.41 0.47
C MET A 18 8.61 6.93 1.82
N ASN A 19 9.33 8.05 1.86
CA ASN A 19 9.77 8.65 3.11
C ASN A 19 8.57 8.99 4.02
N GLY A 20 8.71 8.85 5.35
CA GLY A 20 7.64 9.16 6.31
C GLY A 20 7.06 10.56 6.22
N LYS A 21 7.86 11.57 5.85
CA LYS A 21 7.34 12.93 5.58
C LYS A 21 6.40 12.97 4.37
N MET A 22 6.68 12.16 3.35
CA MET A 22 5.78 12.02 2.20
C MET A 22 4.52 11.25 2.58
N TRP A 23 4.63 10.22 3.42
CA TRP A 23 3.49 9.47 3.93
C TRP A 23 2.53 10.34 4.73
N GLN A 24 3.08 11.18 5.62
CA GLN A 24 2.32 12.13 6.45
C GLN A 24 1.82 13.36 5.68
N HIS A 25 2.21 13.53 4.41
CA HIS A 25 1.81 14.70 3.64
C HIS A 25 0.28 14.69 3.39
N PRO A 26 -0.44 15.83 3.56
CA PRO A 26 -1.89 15.89 3.39
C PRO A 26 -2.38 15.41 2.01
N ALA A 27 -1.59 15.66 0.95
CA ALA A 27 -1.92 15.15 -0.38
C ALA A 27 -1.87 13.62 -0.46
N THR A 28 -0.92 12.99 0.22
CA THR A 28 -0.82 11.52 0.29
C THR A 28 -1.99 10.95 1.07
N ALA A 29 -2.33 11.54 2.22
CA ALA A 29 -3.49 11.13 3.00
C ALA A 29 -4.80 11.20 2.18
N ARG A 30 -5.02 12.29 1.43
CA ARG A 30 -6.17 12.43 0.53
C ARG A 30 -6.19 11.38 -0.57
N ASN A 31 -5.04 11.10 -1.19
CA ASN A 31 -4.95 10.10 -2.26
C ASN A 31 -5.22 8.69 -1.72
N VAL A 32 -4.68 8.35 -0.55
CA VAL A 32 -4.92 7.07 0.13
C VAL A 32 -6.39 6.92 0.47
N ALA A 33 -7.02 7.94 1.04
CA ALA A 33 -8.45 7.93 1.34
C ALA A 33 -9.28 7.67 0.07
N ARG A 34 -8.98 8.39 -1.01
CA ARG A 34 -9.71 8.22 -2.28
C ARG A 34 -9.55 6.80 -2.86
N LEU A 35 -8.34 6.27 -2.87
CA LEU A 35 -8.09 4.92 -3.38
C LEU A 35 -8.77 3.84 -2.53
N ARG A 36 -8.88 4.06 -1.21
CA ARG A 36 -9.67 3.17 -0.33
C ARG A 36 -11.16 3.24 -0.66
N GLU A 37 -11.71 4.43 -0.92
CA GLU A 37 -13.10 4.59 -1.39
C GLU A 37 -13.35 3.88 -2.73
N ASP A 38 -12.35 3.90 -3.62
CA ASP A 38 -12.43 3.25 -4.93
C ASP A 38 -12.32 1.71 -4.85
N GLY A 39 -12.09 1.15 -3.65
CA GLY A 39 -12.05 -0.29 -3.37
C GLY A 39 -10.65 -0.89 -3.36
N CYS A 40 -9.59 -0.08 -3.38
CA CYS A 40 -8.22 -0.57 -3.28
C CYS A 40 -7.90 -1.03 -1.85
N HIS A 41 -7.25 -2.17 -1.74
CA HIS A 41 -6.65 -2.68 -0.52
C HIS A 41 -5.29 -2.02 -0.28
N PHE A 42 -4.93 -1.82 0.97
CA PHE A 42 -3.69 -1.17 1.36
C PHE A 42 -2.97 -1.97 2.44
N ILE A 43 -1.65 -2.05 2.33
CA ILE A 43 -0.77 -2.48 3.41
C ILE A 43 -0.08 -1.25 3.95
N ASP A 44 -0.19 -1.02 5.25
CA ASP A 44 0.50 0.11 5.86
C ASP A 44 2.03 -0.08 5.79
N PRO A 45 2.77 0.98 5.48
CA PRO A 45 4.23 0.92 5.40
C PRO A 45 4.83 0.48 6.74
N ALA A 46 5.92 -0.27 6.67
CA ALA A 46 6.64 -0.69 7.86
C ALA A 46 7.44 0.49 8.44
N GLU A 47 7.61 0.46 9.76
CA GLU A 47 8.55 1.32 10.48
C GLU A 47 9.91 0.63 10.53
N GLY A 48 10.99 1.39 10.32
CA GLY A 48 12.35 0.84 10.44
C GLY A 48 13.44 1.85 10.09
N LEU A 49 14.69 1.40 10.19
CA LEU A 49 15.87 2.19 9.80
C LEU A 49 15.86 2.42 8.29
N LEU A 50 15.71 3.68 7.89
CA LEU A 50 15.93 4.10 6.50
C LEU A 50 17.42 4.38 6.30
N ALA A 51 17.91 4.25 5.06
CA ALA A 51 19.34 4.38 4.70
C ALA A 51 20.02 5.70 5.12
N CYS A 52 19.24 6.69 5.54
CA CYS A 52 19.70 8.01 6.01
C CYS A 52 19.97 8.07 7.53
N GLY A 53 19.83 6.97 8.27
CA GLY A 53 20.07 6.93 9.73
C GLY A 53 18.93 7.48 10.58
N TYR A 54 17.72 7.62 10.00
CA TYR A 54 16.50 7.97 10.73
C TYR A 54 15.58 6.74 10.80
N GLU A 55 15.06 6.45 11.98
CA GLU A 55 13.89 5.57 12.14
C GLU A 55 12.65 6.34 11.72
N GLY A 56 11.86 5.76 10.82
CA GLY A 56 10.64 6.38 10.37
C GLY A 56 9.72 5.41 9.65
N VAL A 57 8.43 5.73 9.70
CA VAL A 57 7.40 5.09 8.89
C VAL A 57 7.72 5.32 7.41
N GLY A 58 7.55 4.30 6.56
CA GLY A 58 7.66 4.51 5.11
C GLY A 58 8.41 3.43 4.33
N ARG A 59 9.00 2.45 5.03
CA ARG A 59 9.60 1.30 4.37
C ARG A 59 8.49 0.47 3.72
N LEU A 60 8.79 -0.11 2.56
CA LEU A 60 7.92 -1.14 1.98
C LEU A 60 7.69 -2.23 3.04
N ALA A 61 6.45 -2.68 3.15
CA ALA A 61 6.12 -3.82 3.98
C ALA A 61 6.98 -5.05 3.61
N PRO A 62 7.30 -5.94 4.57
CA PRO A 62 7.99 -7.20 4.27
C PRO A 62 7.27 -7.96 3.17
N VAL A 63 8.03 -8.65 2.32
CA VAL A 63 7.48 -9.38 1.17
C VAL A 63 6.50 -10.46 1.64
N GLU A 64 6.80 -11.10 2.75
CA GLU A 64 5.99 -12.13 3.39
C GLU A 64 4.60 -11.59 3.73
N ARG A 65 4.53 -10.40 4.34
CA ARG A 65 3.27 -9.72 4.65
C ARG A 65 2.49 -9.34 3.38
N ILE A 66 3.19 -8.95 2.32
CA ILE A 66 2.55 -8.63 1.03
C ILE A 66 1.93 -9.89 0.43
N LEU A 67 2.65 -11.02 0.46
CA LEU A 67 2.16 -12.30 -0.04
C LEU A 67 0.94 -12.80 0.74
N GLU A 68 0.99 -12.75 2.08
CA GLU A 68 -0.14 -13.12 2.95
C GLU A 68 -1.40 -12.32 2.61
N GLU A 69 -1.26 -11.01 2.36
CA GLU A 69 -2.40 -10.16 2.04
C GLU A 69 -2.92 -10.41 0.62
N ILE A 70 -2.04 -10.72 -0.34
CA ILE A 70 -2.45 -11.15 -1.69
C ILE A 70 -3.29 -12.42 -1.59
N GLU A 71 -2.81 -13.42 -0.85
CA GLU A 71 -3.55 -14.68 -0.65
C GLU A 71 -4.92 -14.41 -0.03
N ARG A 72 -5.00 -13.57 1.01
CA ARG A 72 -6.26 -13.19 1.64
C ARG A 72 -7.27 -12.56 0.66
N ILE A 73 -6.80 -11.67 -0.20
CA ILE A 73 -7.65 -10.97 -1.18
C ILE A 73 -8.11 -11.94 -2.28
N VAL A 74 -7.21 -12.79 -2.78
CA VAL A 74 -7.52 -13.72 -3.87
C VAL A 74 -8.41 -14.86 -3.38
N SER A 75 -8.14 -15.44 -2.21
CA SER A 75 -8.96 -16.50 -1.63
C SER A 75 -10.36 -16.04 -1.24
N GLY A 76 -10.57 -14.74 -0.99
CA GLY A 76 -11.88 -14.16 -0.74
C GLY A 76 -12.72 -13.89 -2.01
N GLY A 77 -12.12 -13.93 -3.20
CA GLY A 77 -12.76 -13.64 -4.49
C GLY A 77 -13.37 -14.86 -5.20
N GLY A 78 -13.43 -16.01 -4.54
CA GLY A 78 -14.01 -17.25 -5.05
C GLY A 78 -15.42 -17.51 -4.53
N GLN A 79 -16.37 -16.59 -4.74
CA GLN A 79 -17.81 -16.83 -4.65
C GLN A 79 -18.55 -16.00 -5.70
#